data_AF-A0A7W3TFZ2-F1
#
_entry.id   AF-A0A7W3TFZ2-F1
#
_cell.length_a   1.000
_cell.length_b   1.000
_cell.length_c   1.000
_cell.angle_alpha   90.00
_cell.angle_beta   90.00
_cell.angle_gamma   90.00
#
_symmetry.space_group_name_H-M   'P 1'
#
loop_
_entity.id
_entity.type
_entity.pdbx_description
1 polymer ?
#
loop_
_entity_poly.entity_id
_entity_poly.type
_entity_poly.pdbx_seq_one_letter_code
_entity_poly.pdbx_strand_id
1 'polypeptide(L)'
;MTTVPIAVAPTGTEARPAHCPPPGPGVCDLWLVPVRRREEWDALLGEAERRRLADLPDGPVRDVFRTSRGAQRLILARYLGTAPGAVEPARECGHCADPRHGRPHLPGGSVDFSVSHTDRWLLLAVVGVG
;
A
#
# COMPACT_ATOMS: atom_id res chain seq x y z
N MET A 1 20.20 -14.31 18.25
CA MET A 1 19.14 -13.99 17.27
C MET A 1 17.94 -13.49 18.05
N THR A 2 17.51 -12.25 17.84
CA THR A 2 16.36 -11.67 18.55
C THR A 2 15.11 -11.93 17.73
N THR A 3 14.18 -12.72 18.25
CA THR A 3 12.91 -13.00 17.59
C THR A 3 11.99 -11.79 17.75
N VAL A 4 11.72 -11.07 16.65
CA VAL A 4 10.70 -10.03 16.62
C VAL A 4 9.32 -10.71 16.59
N PRO A 5 8.41 -10.44 17.54
CA PRO A 5 7.08 -11.01 17.52
C PRO A 5 6.29 -10.39 16.36
N ILE A 6 5.85 -11.21 15.41
CA ILE A 6 4.85 -10.80 14.42
C ILE A 6 3.52 -10.68 15.15
N ALA A 7 3.06 -9.45 15.39
CA ALA A 7 1.74 -9.19 15.91
C ALA A 7 0.69 -9.56 14.85
N VAL A 8 0.11 -10.75 14.96
CA VAL A 8 -1.02 -11.16 14.13
C VAL A 8 -2.25 -10.40 14.62
N ALA A 9 -2.62 -9.33 13.93
CA ALA A 9 -3.87 -8.62 14.18
C ALA A 9 -5.08 -9.58 14.05
N PRO A 10 -6.12 -9.43 14.89
CA PRO A 10 -7.24 -10.35 14.90
C PRO A 10 -7.93 -10.41 13.52
N THR A 11 -8.28 -11.62 13.10
CA THR A 11 -8.96 -11.93 11.83
C THR A 11 -10.47 -11.56 11.84
N GLY A 12 -10.91 -10.79 12.84
CA GLY A 12 -12.31 -10.49 13.09
C GLY A 12 -12.82 -9.18 12.48
N THR A 13 -14.13 -9.09 12.35
CA THR A 13 -14.91 -7.92 11.89
C THR A 13 -14.94 -6.78 12.92
N GLU A 14 -13.90 -6.61 13.74
CA GLU A 14 -13.79 -5.44 14.61
C GLU A 14 -13.65 -4.17 13.76
N ALA A 15 -14.31 -3.10 14.20
CA ALA A 15 -14.30 -1.80 13.55
C ALA A 15 -12.92 -1.14 13.71
N ARG A 16 -11.96 -1.65 12.93
CA ARG A 16 -10.55 -1.27 12.93
C ARG A 16 -10.45 0.25 12.80
N PRO A 17 -9.76 0.97 13.70
CA PRO A 17 -9.95 2.41 13.92
C PRO A 17 -9.59 3.24 12.68
N ALA A 18 -10.35 4.33 12.44
CA ALA A 18 -10.23 5.15 11.23
C ALA A 18 -8.81 5.72 11.03
N HIS A 19 -8.16 6.09 12.14
CA HIS A 19 -6.75 6.43 12.22
C HIS A 19 -6.00 5.35 13.02
N CYS A 20 -4.78 5.03 12.58
CA CYS A 20 -3.83 4.16 13.27
C CYS A 20 -2.59 5.01 13.62
N PRO A 21 -2.09 5.02 14.86
CA PRO A 21 -0.78 5.62 15.11
C PRO A 21 0.31 4.85 14.33
N PRO A 22 1.45 5.49 13.99
CA PRO A 22 2.61 4.79 13.44
C PRO A 22 3.05 3.62 14.36
N PRO A 23 3.45 2.46 13.81
CA PRO A 23 3.97 1.35 14.61
C PRO A 23 5.19 1.77 15.44
N GLY A 24 5.24 1.34 16.69
CA GLY A 24 6.36 1.63 17.59
C GLY A 24 7.68 0.96 17.17
N PRO A 25 8.82 1.35 17.77
CA PRO A 25 10.14 0.79 17.43
C PRO A 25 10.16 -0.75 17.50
N GLY A 26 10.61 -1.39 16.42
CA GLY A 26 10.65 -2.85 16.30
C GLY A 26 9.31 -3.53 15.99
N VAL A 27 8.22 -2.78 15.84
CA VAL A 27 6.91 -3.28 15.42
C VAL A 27 6.72 -3.07 13.92
N CYS A 28 6.11 -4.05 13.25
CA CYS A 28 5.77 -3.99 11.84
C CYS A 28 4.32 -4.45 11.65
N ASP A 29 3.47 -3.55 11.17
CA ASP A 29 2.08 -3.86 10.86
C ASP A 29 2.00 -4.52 9.49
N LEU A 30 1.36 -5.68 9.42
CA LEU A 30 1.19 -6.46 8.19
C LEU A 30 -0.26 -6.45 7.74
N TRP A 31 -0.48 -6.01 6.50
CA TRP A 31 -1.78 -5.96 5.85
C TRP A 31 -1.85 -6.92 4.67
N LEU A 32 -2.62 -7.99 4.82
CA LEU A 32 -2.91 -8.93 3.75
C LEU A 32 -4.20 -8.53 3.02
N VAL A 33 -4.12 -8.30 1.71
CA VAL A 33 -5.24 -7.86 0.87
C VAL A 33 -5.46 -8.86 -0.27
N PRO A 34 -6.67 -9.43 -0.44
CA PRO A 34 -6.96 -10.32 -1.56
C PRO A 34 -7.08 -9.51 -2.86
N VAL A 35 -6.34 -9.93 -3.89
CA VAL A 35 -6.42 -9.38 -5.25
C VAL A 35 -7.73 -9.84 -5.88
N ARG A 36 -8.58 -8.90 -6.26
CA ARG A 36 -9.92 -9.10 -6.83
C ARG A 36 -10.23 -7.90 -7.73
N ARG A 37 -11.16 -8.06 -8.68
CA ARG A 37 -11.74 -6.94 -9.43
C ARG A 37 -12.46 -5.99 -8.47
N ARG A 38 -12.07 -4.70 -8.48
CA ARG A 38 -12.49 -3.64 -7.54
C ARG A 38 -12.52 -2.28 -8.25
N GLU A 39 -13.32 -2.14 -9.29
CA GLU A 39 -13.34 -0.94 -10.16
C GLU A 39 -13.58 0.35 -9.38
N GLU A 40 -14.25 0.27 -8.24
CA GLU A 40 -14.46 1.39 -7.32
C GLU A 40 -13.15 1.98 -6.74
N TRP A 41 -12.03 1.24 -6.80
CA TRP A 41 -10.70 1.75 -6.41
C TRP A 41 -10.01 2.59 -7.48
N ASP A 42 -10.54 2.66 -8.71
CA ASP A 42 -9.94 3.48 -9.78
C ASP A 42 -10.07 4.98 -9.47
N ALA A 43 -11.05 5.37 -8.65
CA ALA A 43 -11.19 6.72 -8.11
C ALA A 43 -10.07 7.12 -7.12
N LEU A 44 -9.29 6.15 -6.62
CA LEU A 44 -8.13 6.39 -5.74
C LEU A 44 -6.84 6.62 -6.53
N LEU A 45 -6.83 6.38 -7.84
CA LEU A 45 -5.62 6.38 -8.64
C LEU A 45 -5.26 7.78 -9.16
N GLY A 46 -3.98 8.14 -9.04
CA GLY A 46 -3.43 9.33 -9.68
C GLY A 46 -3.59 9.27 -11.21
N GLU A 47 -3.57 10.41 -11.89
CA GLU A 47 -3.87 10.49 -13.33
C GLU A 47 -2.94 9.59 -14.19
N ALA A 48 -1.65 9.55 -13.86
CA ALA A 48 -0.68 8.66 -14.52
C ALA A 48 -0.97 7.17 -14.28
N GLU A 49 -1.49 6.81 -13.10
CA GLU A 49 -1.85 5.44 -12.76
C GLU A 49 -3.17 5.03 -13.43
N ARG A 50 -4.15 5.94 -13.56
CA ARG A 50 -5.38 5.70 -14.32
C ARG A 50 -5.09 5.48 -15.81
N ARG A 51 -4.22 6.31 -16.41
CA ARG A 51 -3.72 6.09 -17.78
C ARG A 51 -3.06 4.71 -17.91
N ARG A 52 -2.12 4.39 -17.01
CA ARG A 52 -1.44 3.08 -17.02
C ARG A 52 -2.41 1.91 -16.85
N LEU A 53 -3.43 2.03 -16.00
CA LEU A 53 -4.46 1.00 -15.81
C LEU A 53 -5.28 0.81 -17.09
N ALA A 54 -5.60 1.89 -17.81
CA ALA A 54 -6.31 1.84 -19.09
C ALA A 54 -5.53 1.00 -20.12
N ASP A 55 -4.20 1.18 -20.17
CA ASP A 55 -3.29 0.44 -21.07
C ASP A 55 -3.10 -1.06 -20.72
N LEU A 56 -3.47 -1.49 -19.49
CA LEU A 56 -3.32 -2.88 -19.09
C LEU A 56 -4.46 -3.75 -19.65
N PRO A 57 -4.16 -4.97 -20.15
CA PRO A 57 -5.18 -5.91 -20.59
C PRO A 57 -6.07 -6.33 -19.41
N ASP A 58 -7.35 -6.56 -19.66
CA ASP A 58 -8.27 -7.09 -18.65
C ASP A 58 -7.82 -8.46 -18.14
N GLY A 59 -7.98 -8.66 -16.82
CA GLY A 59 -7.56 -9.87 -16.13
C GLY A 59 -6.54 -9.60 -14.99
N PRO A 60 -5.80 -10.65 -14.56
CA PRO A 60 -5.05 -10.62 -13.30
C PRO A 60 -4.04 -9.49 -13.16
N VAL A 61 -3.34 -9.11 -14.24
CA VAL A 61 -2.33 -8.03 -14.19
C VAL A 61 -2.97 -6.68 -13.85
N ARG A 62 -4.15 -6.40 -14.40
CA ARG A 62 -4.92 -5.17 -14.14
C ARG A 62 -5.45 -5.14 -12.72
N ASP A 63 -5.97 -6.27 -12.23
CA ASP A 63 -6.47 -6.39 -10.85
C ASP A 63 -5.36 -6.33 -9.80
N VAL A 64 -4.17 -6.90 -10.07
CA VAL A 64 -2.97 -6.75 -9.22
C VAL A 64 -2.53 -5.29 -9.17
N PHE A 65 -2.43 -4.60 -10.32
CA PHE A 65 -2.02 -3.20 -10.36
C PHE A 65 -3.00 -2.30 -9.58
N ARG A 66 -4.29 -2.43 -9.86
CA ARG A 66 -5.39 -1.73 -9.17
C ARG A 66 -5.40 -2.01 -7.67
N THR A 67 -5.37 -3.28 -7.27
CA THR A 67 -5.32 -3.67 -5.85
C THR A 67 -4.09 -3.08 -5.18
N SER A 68 -2.93 -3.11 -5.83
CA SER A 68 -1.68 -2.56 -5.29
C SER A 68 -1.75 -1.07 -5.00
N ARG A 69 -2.18 -0.25 -5.97
CA ARG A 69 -2.22 1.20 -5.80
C ARG A 69 -3.37 1.66 -4.90
N GLY A 70 -4.54 1.02 -4.98
CA GLY A 70 -5.67 1.29 -4.08
C GLY A 70 -5.38 0.89 -2.63
N ALA A 71 -4.79 -0.29 -2.40
CA ALA A 71 -4.45 -0.75 -1.05
C ALA A 71 -3.40 0.14 -0.38
N GLN A 72 -2.35 0.55 -1.11
CA GLN A 72 -1.36 1.52 -0.61
C GLN A 72 -2.06 2.76 -0.05
N ARG A 73 -2.93 3.40 -0.82
CA ARG A 73 -3.64 4.61 -0.39
C ARG A 73 -4.63 4.37 0.77
N LEU A 74 -5.47 3.33 0.68
CA LEU A 74 -6.45 3.00 1.71
C LEU A 74 -5.83 2.65 3.06
N ILE A 75 -4.64 2.05 3.06
CA ILE A 75 -3.94 1.64 4.28
C ILE A 75 -3.12 2.81 4.84
N LEU A 76 -2.30 3.47 4.01
CA LEU A 76 -1.42 4.55 4.44
C LEU A 76 -2.21 5.78 4.92
N ALA A 77 -3.37 6.06 4.34
CA ALA A 77 -4.29 7.10 4.82
C ALA A 77 -4.64 6.97 6.31
N ARG A 78 -4.72 5.73 6.82
CA ARG A 78 -5.02 5.45 8.23
C ARG A 78 -3.89 5.91 9.13
N TYR A 79 -2.63 5.73 8.71
CA TYR A 79 -1.46 6.19 9.46
C TYR A 79 -1.23 7.69 9.35
N LEU A 80 -1.59 8.28 8.20
CA LEU A 80 -1.45 9.71 7.95
C LEU A 80 -2.62 10.55 8.51
N GLY A 81 -3.77 9.93 8.81
CA GLY A 81 -4.97 10.64 9.24
C GLY A 81 -5.65 11.45 8.12
N THR A 82 -5.39 11.10 6.86
CA THR A 82 -5.84 11.84 5.67
C THR A 82 -6.87 11.05 4.86
N ALA A 83 -7.47 11.69 3.84
CA ALA A 83 -8.31 10.99 2.87
C ALA A 83 -7.44 10.11 1.95
N PRO A 84 -7.87 8.88 1.57
CA PRO A 84 -7.10 8.00 0.67
C PRO A 84 -6.65 8.64 -0.64
N GLY A 85 -7.49 9.46 -1.27
CA GLY A 85 -7.14 10.18 -2.51
C GLY A 85 -6.11 11.31 -2.34
N ALA A 86 -5.75 11.68 -1.10
CA ALA A 86 -4.70 12.67 -0.80
C ALA A 86 -3.35 12.00 -0.44
N VAL A 87 -3.28 10.67 -0.47
CA VAL A 87 -2.03 9.93 -0.25
C VAL A 87 -1.33 9.77 -1.60
N GLU A 88 -0.12 10.30 -1.73
CA GLU A 88 0.66 10.21 -2.97
C GLU A 88 2.00 9.48 -2.74
N PRO A 89 2.03 8.14 -2.89
CA PRO A 89 3.26 7.37 -2.81
C PRO A 89 4.17 7.67 -4.01
N ALA A 90 5.36 8.21 -3.73
CA ALA A 90 6.38 8.47 -4.73
C ALA A 90 7.18 7.20 -5.05
N ARG A 91 7.87 7.21 -6.19
CA ARG A 91 8.80 6.15 -6.62
C ARG A 91 10.03 6.80 -7.25
N GLU A 92 11.19 6.29 -6.88
CA GLU A 92 12.47 6.69 -7.44
C GLU A 92 13.35 5.45 -7.61
N CYS A 93 14.04 5.35 -8.74
CA CYS A 93 14.92 4.25 -9.06
C CYS A 93 16.35 4.74 -9.22
N GLY A 94 17.25 4.36 -8.31
CA GLY A 94 18.69 4.66 -8.38
C GLY A 94 19.44 4.01 -9.55
N HIS A 95 18.73 3.38 -10.51
CA HIS A 95 19.30 2.68 -11.66
C HIS A 95 18.72 3.13 -13.02
N CYS A 96 17.60 3.87 -13.04
CA CYS A 96 17.00 4.36 -14.30
C CYS A 96 16.08 5.56 -14.08
N ALA A 97 15.91 6.39 -15.11
CA ALA A 97 15.04 7.56 -15.09
C ALA A 97 13.53 7.26 -15.31
N ASP A 98 13.09 6.00 -15.23
CA ASP A 98 11.67 5.65 -15.38
C ASP A 98 10.91 5.92 -14.06
N PRO A 99 9.97 6.88 -14.01
CA PRO A 99 9.24 7.24 -12.78
C PRO A 99 8.26 6.15 -12.31
N ARG A 100 8.09 5.06 -13.07
CA ARG A 100 7.29 3.90 -12.69
C ARG A 100 8.10 2.88 -11.87
N HIS A 101 9.43 2.96 -11.94
CA HIS A 101 10.34 2.03 -11.27
C HIS A 101 10.77 2.52 -9.88
N GLY A 102 11.26 1.60 -9.06
CA GLY A 102 11.73 1.90 -7.70
C GLY A 102 10.77 1.45 -6.60
N ARG A 103 11.32 1.38 -5.37
CA ARG A 103 10.57 1.11 -4.14
C ARG A 103 9.60 2.28 -3.89
N PRO A 104 8.31 2.03 -3.64
CA PRO A 104 7.41 3.11 -3.27
C PRO A 104 7.75 3.62 -1.87
N HIS A 105 7.55 4.91 -1.64
CA HIS A 105 7.78 5.56 -0.35
C HIS A 105 6.82 6.75 -0.18
N LEU A 106 6.69 7.27 1.05
CA LEU A 106 5.95 8.50 1.33
C LEU A 106 6.96 9.63 1.60
N PRO A 107 7.05 10.65 0.72
CA PRO A 107 7.87 11.83 0.99
C PRO A 107 7.41 12.53 2.28
N GLY A 108 8.30 12.64 3.27
CA GLY A 108 8.01 13.29 4.56
C GLY A 108 6.95 12.58 5.43
N GLY A 109 6.64 11.31 5.18
CA GLY A 109 5.67 10.55 5.96
C GLY A 109 6.19 10.11 7.34
N SER A 110 5.27 9.88 8.28
CA SER A 110 5.55 9.32 9.62
C SER A 110 5.73 7.79 9.63
N VAL A 111 5.60 7.14 8.47
CA VAL A 111 5.77 5.69 8.27
C VAL A 111 6.58 5.40 7.01
N ASP A 112 7.45 4.39 7.05
CA ASP A 112 8.00 3.72 5.85
C ASP A 112 7.19 2.45 5.58
N PHE A 113 7.19 1.98 4.33
CA PHE A 113 6.43 0.81 3.95
C PHE A 113 7.08 0.00 2.84
N SER A 114 6.67 -1.26 2.73
CA SER A 114 7.01 -2.15 1.63
C SER A 114 5.77 -2.84 1.09
N VAL A 115 5.79 -3.18 -0.20
CA VAL A 115 4.69 -3.88 -0.87
C VAL A 115 5.22 -5.05 -1.68
N SER A 116 4.58 -6.21 -1.53
CA SER A 116 4.81 -7.39 -2.34
C SER A 116 3.48 -8.00 -2.73
N HIS A 117 3.40 -8.65 -3.90
CA HIS A 117 2.16 -9.24 -4.38
C HIS A 117 2.38 -10.47 -5.27
N THR A 118 1.40 -11.36 -5.23
CA THR A 118 1.17 -12.41 -6.23
C THR A 118 -0.04 -12.04 -7.08
N ASP A 119 -0.49 -12.98 -7.92
CA ASP A 119 -1.77 -12.93 -8.64
C ASP A 119 -3.00 -12.89 -7.71
N ARG A 120 -2.88 -13.41 -6.48
CA ARG A 120 -4.02 -13.63 -5.56
C ARG A 120 -3.97 -12.81 -4.29
N TRP A 121 -2.79 -12.40 -3.83
CA TRP A 121 -2.58 -11.72 -2.56
C TRP A 121 -1.59 -10.57 -2.69
N LEU A 122 -1.85 -9.50 -1.94
CA LEU A 122 -0.91 -8.43 -1.69
C LEU A 122 -0.61 -8.35 -0.19
N LEU A 123 0.67 -8.18 0.14
CA LEU A 123 1.14 -7.89 1.47
C LEU A 123 1.71 -6.46 1.48
N LEU A 124 1.16 -5.60 2.34
CA LEU A 124 1.75 -4.31 2.68
C LEU A 124 2.33 -4.41 4.11
N ALA A 125 3.61 -4.07 4.26
CA ALA A 125 4.26 -3.95 5.56
C ALA A 125 4.46 -2.47 5.87
N VAL A 126 4.13 -2.03 7.08
CA VAL A 126 4.27 -0.63 7.54
C VAL A 126 5.04 -0.59 8.85
N VAL A 127 5.96 0.36 8.98
CA VAL A 127 6.75 0.64 10.19
C VAL A 127 6.72 2.13 10.48
N GLY A 128 6.82 2.54 11.75
CA GLY A 128 7.02 3.95 12.09
C GLY A 128 8.41 4.41 11.65
N VAL A 129 8.51 5.68 11.21
CA VAL A 129 9.81 6.36 11.11
C VAL A 129 10.17 6.85 12.51
N GLY A 130 11.38 6.48 12.98
CA GLY A 130 11.90 6.83 14.30
C GLY A 130 12.60 8.18 14.35
#